data_AF-A0AAN7AYW1-F1
#
_entry.id   AF-A0AAN7AYW1-F1
#
_cell.length_a   1.000
_cell.length_b   1.000
_cell.length_c   1.000
_cell.angle_alpha   90.00
_cell.angle_beta   90.00
_cell.angle_gamma   90.00
#
_symmetry.space_group_name_H-M   'P 1'
#
loop_
_entity.id
_entity.type
_entity.pdbx_description
1 polymer ?
#
loop_
_entity_poly.entity_id
_entity_poly.type
_entity_poly.pdbx_seq_one_letter_code
_entity_poly.pdbx_strand_id
1 'polypeptide(L)'
;MIPIGFPPDIPSKLALSDYFCRYSGADIACSVLDYDSRRWIQVTFKDAATAFGGGPEEILEVFPNSAAAIRAELDHGPPDLTALIVTLDGQVVSRSTDAAEDPTPGTHYASVDEYQIPTGVLSSSIQIIRRNELVEVERLNPYTDIVVPACSLTCGGQEERLSFKYYQHRLEAQKVWNAIQIISRTMPHAHINPISHLVVDETDPSPSPRVVGYTQPFVPGGDLLQTMDSRPLKLKWIKQLFNVMDDLHLRYGVVHNDLRPPNMLVDPATDNLLLIDFEFAVKIGIPDWTEQETRDQTSDLLMACDVHLTTVQDDMWRIVRLVHYLVTGGNAEVGKIMKGPWVKERPQIELDSPIEQYHEALVDWLHQRKHSDMKITKYSQASEPLDYPDYMALPAGVTTHRRSGKPDDTTAVHWPMPTSPGGSLLEGFPLGFSRCHPLHMRQIIPIDATSGVDFLRYRAVQAGNSVLGWERPSTAHLDPMRRLLASGRYAEEGSTQTETETKNQPAAKPPHVPFTLRDSDTATTPTNSKPKQKKRSRRRKLFYPKRKRPAAKRP
;
A
#
# COMPACT_ATOMS: atom_id res chain seq x y z
N MET A 1 -18.31 -5.56 -1.44
CA MET A 1 -17.99 -4.34 -0.68
C MET A 1 -17.95 -3.23 -1.71
N ILE A 2 -19.01 -2.43 -1.81
CA ILE A 2 -19.02 -1.24 -2.65
C ILE A 2 -18.17 -0.21 -1.88
N PRO A 3 -17.28 0.56 -2.51
CA PRO A 3 -16.62 1.63 -1.79
C PRO A 3 -17.73 2.56 -1.30
N ILE A 4 -17.71 2.93 -0.02
CA ILE A 4 -18.35 4.18 0.37
C ILE A 4 -17.58 5.22 -0.42
N GLY A 5 -18.11 5.57 -1.60
CA GLY A 5 -17.60 6.69 -2.37
C GLY A 5 -17.69 7.87 -1.43
N PHE A 6 -16.55 8.50 -1.18
CA PHE A 6 -16.58 9.83 -0.58
C PHE A 6 -17.57 10.65 -1.41
N PRO A 7 -18.52 11.36 -0.76
CA PRO A 7 -19.36 12.29 -1.46
C PRO A 7 -18.47 13.18 -2.34
N PRO A 8 -18.85 13.45 -3.60
CA PRO A 8 -18.03 14.19 -4.56
C PRO A 8 -17.60 15.59 -4.09
N ASP A 9 -18.16 16.07 -2.97
CA ASP A 9 -17.98 17.40 -2.41
C ASP A 9 -17.06 17.45 -1.17
N ILE A 10 -16.53 16.32 -0.68
CA ILE A 10 -15.46 16.35 0.34
C ILE A 10 -14.15 16.72 -0.36
N PRO A 11 -13.40 17.74 0.10
CA PRO A 11 -12.10 18.06 -0.47
C PRO A 11 -11.26 16.78 -0.50
N SER A 12 -10.88 16.36 -1.71
CA SER A 12 -10.27 15.08 -2.08
C SER A 12 -8.90 14.77 -1.42
N LYS A 13 -8.58 15.47 -0.33
CA LYS A 13 -7.26 15.53 0.32
C LYS A 13 -7.27 15.17 1.80
N LEU A 14 -8.44 14.98 2.42
CA LEU A 14 -8.54 14.52 3.82
C LEU A 14 -9.20 13.14 3.87
N ALA A 15 -8.70 12.28 4.76
CA ALA A 15 -9.42 11.09 5.16
C ALA A 15 -9.44 10.92 6.67
N LEU A 16 -10.64 10.64 7.18
CA LEU A 16 -10.82 10.15 8.53
C LEU A 16 -10.39 8.68 8.59
N SER A 17 -9.63 8.32 9.62
CA SER A 17 -9.35 6.92 9.89
C SER A 17 -10.26 6.38 10.98
N ASP A 18 -11.22 5.55 10.58
CA ASP A 18 -12.16 4.87 11.48
C ASP A 18 -11.44 3.93 12.47
N TYR A 19 -10.23 3.50 12.13
CA TYR A 19 -9.39 2.65 12.97
C TYR A 19 -8.91 3.34 14.25
N PHE A 20 -8.91 4.68 14.29
CA PHE A 20 -8.29 5.45 15.38
C PHE A 20 -9.22 6.48 16.04
N CYS A 21 -10.54 6.28 15.97
CA CYS A 21 -11.48 7.07 16.77
C CYS A 21 -11.64 6.49 18.19
N ARG A 22 -11.56 7.34 19.21
CA ARG A 22 -11.70 7.00 20.63
C ARG A 22 -12.57 8.01 21.38
N TYR A 23 -13.31 7.52 22.38
CA TYR A 23 -14.01 8.39 23.32
C TYR A 23 -13.03 9.06 24.28
N SER A 24 -13.26 10.34 24.55
CA SER A 24 -12.56 11.10 25.58
C SER A 24 -13.58 11.92 26.37
N GLY A 25 -14.20 11.30 27.37
CA GLY A 25 -15.32 11.92 28.09
C GLY A 25 -16.51 12.18 27.16
N ALA A 26 -16.90 13.45 27.02
CA ALA A 26 -17.97 13.89 26.13
C ALA A 26 -17.54 14.01 24.64
N ASP A 27 -16.24 13.89 24.37
CA ASP A 27 -15.66 14.13 23.04
C ASP A 27 -15.33 12.81 22.31
N ILE A 28 -15.16 12.89 20.99
CA ILE A 28 -14.63 11.79 20.18
C ILE A 28 -13.37 12.28 19.46
N ALA A 29 -12.25 11.63 19.72
CA ALA A 29 -10.95 11.96 19.12
C ALA A 29 -10.61 10.96 18.02
N CYS A 30 -10.42 11.43 16.79
CA CYS A 30 -10.10 10.65 15.60
C CYS A 30 -8.76 11.09 14.98
N SER A 31 -8.08 10.19 14.28
CA SER A 31 -6.92 10.56 13.47
C SER A 31 -7.36 10.88 12.05
N VAL A 32 -6.94 12.03 11.54
CA VAL A 32 -7.20 12.49 10.17
C VAL A 32 -5.88 12.52 9.41
N LEU A 33 -5.86 11.88 8.25
CA LEU A 33 -4.75 11.94 7.32
C LEU A 33 -4.95 13.08 6.33
N ASP A 34 -3.99 14.00 6.29
CA ASP A 34 -3.84 14.93 5.18
C ASP A 34 -2.99 14.26 4.09
N TYR A 35 -3.64 13.83 3.00
CA TYR A 35 -2.97 13.21 1.86
C TYR A 35 -1.98 14.16 1.18
N ASP A 36 -2.21 15.45 1.32
CA ASP A 36 -1.42 16.49 0.69
C ASP A 36 -0.06 16.62 1.38
N SER A 37 -0.06 16.96 2.67
CA SER A 37 1.17 17.07 3.45
C SER A 37 1.71 15.71 3.91
N ARG A 38 0.95 14.62 3.73
CA ARG A 38 1.31 13.26 4.16
C ARG A 38 1.54 13.18 5.67
N ARG A 39 0.72 13.92 6.43
CA ARG A 39 0.77 13.99 7.88
C ARG A 39 -0.55 13.53 8.48
N TRP A 40 -0.44 12.90 9.65
CA TRP A 40 -1.59 12.60 10.48
C TRP A 40 -1.76 13.70 11.51
N ILE A 41 -3.00 14.11 11.74
CA ILE A 41 -3.36 15.05 12.80
C ILE A 41 -4.45 14.43 13.68
N GLN A 42 -4.40 14.72 14.97
CA GLN A 42 -5.43 14.30 15.92
C GLN A 42 -6.55 15.33 15.89
N VAL A 43 -7.76 14.94 15.52
CA VAL A 43 -8.94 15.82 15.54
C VAL A 43 -9.92 15.34 16.60
N THR A 44 -10.21 16.20 17.56
CA THR A 44 -11.19 15.94 18.62
C THR A 44 -12.49 16.70 18.33
N PHE A 45 -13.57 15.95 18.14
CA PHE A 45 -14.92 16.45 17.97
C PHE A 45 -15.55 16.65 19.34
N LYS A 46 -15.70 17.91 19.72
CA LYS A 46 -16.20 18.32 21.02
C LYS A 46 -17.68 17.96 21.19
N ASP A 47 -18.04 17.44 22.35
CA ASP A 47 -19.40 17.04 22.76
C ASP A 47 -20.04 15.94 21.87
N ALA A 48 -19.26 15.36 20.95
CA ALA A 48 -19.74 14.39 19.97
C ALA A 48 -20.31 13.12 20.61
N ALA A 49 -19.68 12.60 21.67
CA ALA A 49 -20.16 11.40 22.35
C ALA A 49 -21.55 11.62 22.97
N THR A 50 -21.84 12.85 23.39
CA THR A 50 -23.12 13.24 23.98
C THR A 50 -24.19 13.46 22.90
N ALA A 51 -23.79 14.03 21.76
CA ALA A 51 -24.69 14.33 20.65
C ALA A 51 -25.18 13.05 19.93
N PHE A 52 -24.29 12.08 19.76
CA PHE A 52 -24.53 10.90 18.94
C PHE A 52 -25.09 9.72 19.74
N GLY A 53 -24.77 9.60 21.04
CA GLY A 53 -25.26 8.49 21.87
C GLY A 53 -24.82 7.09 21.38
N GLY A 54 -24.05 7.02 20.29
CA GLY A 54 -23.55 5.84 19.61
C GLY A 54 -22.10 6.03 19.12
N GLY A 55 -21.62 4.98 18.44
CA GLY A 55 -20.22 4.75 18.04
C GLY A 55 -19.56 5.88 17.23
N PRO A 56 -18.24 5.82 17.03
CA PRO A 56 -17.51 6.77 16.17
C PRO A 56 -17.96 6.79 14.69
N GLU A 57 -18.82 5.87 14.26
CA GLU A 57 -19.39 5.83 12.91
C GLU A 57 -20.25 7.06 12.61
N GLU A 58 -20.92 7.64 13.61
CA GLU A 58 -21.75 8.84 13.46
C GLU A 58 -20.92 10.10 13.19
N ILE A 59 -19.61 10.09 13.51
CA ILE A 59 -18.69 11.17 13.12
C ILE A 59 -18.60 11.29 11.61
N LEU A 60 -18.73 10.20 10.85
CA LEU A 60 -18.64 10.25 9.39
C LEU A 60 -19.76 11.09 8.77
N GLU A 61 -20.91 11.20 9.44
CA GLU A 61 -22.04 12.01 8.95
C GLU A 61 -21.80 13.51 9.15
N VAL A 62 -21.07 13.90 10.20
CA VAL A 62 -20.77 15.30 10.51
C VAL A 62 -19.39 15.76 10.07
N PHE A 63 -18.48 14.82 9.77
CA PHE A 63 -17.14 15.11 9.27
C PHE A 63 -17.13 16.09 8.08
N PRO A 64 -18.04 15.99 7.08
CA PRO A 64 -18.10 16.97 5.99
C PRO A 64 -18.26 18.42 6.45
N ASN A 65 -18.98 18.66 7.56
CA ASN A 65 -19.19 20.01 8.10
C ASN A 65 -17.89 20.59 8.69
N SER A 66 -17.07 19.76 9.33
CA SER A 66 -15.80 20.17 9.92
C SER A 66 -14.63 20.11 8.94
N ALA A 67 -14.74 19.35 7.84
CA ALA A 67 -13.65 19.09 6.90
C ALA A 67 -13.07 20.38 6.30
N ALA A 68 -13.91 21.36 5.96
CA ALA A 68 -13.45 22.63 5.41
C ALA A 68 -12.60 23.44 6.41
N ALA A 69 -13.00 23.45 7.69
CA ALA A 69 -12.26 24.15 8.74
C ALA A 69 -10.96 23.43 9.09
N ILE A 70 -10.98 22.10 9.20
CA ILE A 70 -9.78 21.28 9.37
C ILE A 70 -8.81 21.54 8.21
N ARG A 71 -9.32 21.62 6.98
CA ARG A 71 -8.49 21.92 5.81
C ARG A 71 -7.88 23.31 5.86
N ALA A 72 -8.66 24.33 6.26
CA ALA A 72 -8.15 25.68 6.40
C ALA A 72 -6.99 25.76 7.43
N GLU A 73 -7.09 25.03 8.54
CA GLU A 73 -6.00 24.95 9.53
C GLU A 73 -4.77 24.20 8.98
N LEU A 74 -4.96 23.16 8.17
CA LEU A 74 -3.84 22.47 7.51
C LEU A 74 -3.14 23.33 6.44
N ASP A 75 -3.91 24.16 5.73
CA ASP A 75 -3.37 25.03 4.67
C ASP A 75 -2.78 26.34 5.19
N HIS A 76 -3.30 26.89 6.29
CA HIS A 76 -2.94 28.23 6.76
C HIS A 76 -2.50 28.29 8.22
N GLY A 77 -2.64 27.20 8.97
CA GLY A 77 -2.20 27.09 10.34
C GLY A 77 -0.68 26.86 10.48
N PRO A 78 -0.22 26.54 11.69
CA PRO A 78 1.18 26.25 11.95
C PRO A 78 1.68 25.03 11.14
N PRO A 79 2.90 25.06 10.58
CA PRO A 79 3.44 23.96 9.77
C PRO A 79 3.66 22.67 10.58
N ASP A 80 3.73 22.78 11.91
CA ASP A 80 3.91 21.74 12.91
C ASP A 80 2.62 21.40 13.67
N LEU A 81 1.45 21.76 13.14
CA LEU A 81 0.15 21.38 13.71
C LEU A 81 0.09 19.86 13.94
N THR A 82 -0.24 19.44 15.16
CA THR A 82 -0.35 18.02 15.57
C THR A 82 -1.76 17.63 15.99
N ALA A 83 -2.51 18.57 16.60
CA ALA A 83 -3.89 18.31 17.01
C ALA A 83 -4.82 19.53 16.87
N LEU A 84 -6.11 19.25 16.69
CA LEU A 84 -7.21 20.20 16.63
C LEU A 84 -8.35 19.74 17.53
N ILE A 85 -9.03 20.70 18.16
CA ILE A 85 -10.35 20.49 18.74
C ILE A 85 -11.35 21.28 17.90
N VAL A 86 -12.36 20.61 17.37
CA VAL A 86 -13.42 21.19 16.54
C VAL A 86 -14.78 20.89 17.14
N THR A 87 -15.72 21.80 16.98
CA THR A 87 -17.14 21.54 17.25
C THR A 87 -17.80 20.80 16.08
N LEU A 88 -18.99 20.26 16.32
CA LEU A 88 -19.76 19.52 15.30
C LEU A 88 -20.21 20.38 14.11
N ASP A 89 -20.32 21.70 14.30
CA ASP A 89 -20.59 22.69 13.26
C ASP A 89 -19.31 23.19 12.56
N GLY A 90 -18.15 22.59 12.87
CA GLY A 90 -16.90 22.86 12.18
C GLY A 90 -16.14 24.09 12.68
N GLN A 91 -16.44 24.63 13.85
CA GLN A 91 -15.61 25.69 14.43
C GLN A 91 -14.38 25.12 15.13
N VAL A 92 -13.22 25.72 14.87
CA VAL A 92 -11.96 25.36 15.55
C VAL A 92 -11.96 25.99 16.94
N VAL A 93 -11.98 25.14 17.97
CA VAL A 93 -11.94 25.53 19.38
C VAL A 93 -10.51 25.76 19.84
N SER A 94 -9.59 24.87 19.45
CA SER A 94 -8.17 24.99 19.81
C SER A 94 -7.27 24.22 18.84
N ARG A 95 -5.97 24.55 18.90
CA ARG A 95 -4.91 23.95 18.09
C ARG A 95 -3.72 23.59 18.98
N SER A 96 -2.99 22.54 18.62
CA SER A 96 -1.76 22.11 19.28
C SER A 96 -0.64 21.87 18.27
N THR A 97 0.59 22.19 18.69
CA THR A 97 1.83 21.90 17.97
C THR A 97 2.77 21.05 18.84
N ASP A 98 2.25 20.45 19.92
CA ASP A 98 3.04 19.56 20.76
C ASP A 98 3.35 18.27 19.99
N ALA A 99 4.64 18.01 19.79
CA ALA A 99 5.11 16.81 19.12
C ALA A 99 4.72 15.52 19.86
N ALA A 100 4.47 15.58 21.18
CA ALA A 100 3.96 14.44 21.95
C ALA A 100 2.53 14.03 21.54
N GLU A 101 1.79 14.93 20.89
CA GLU A 101 0.43 14.68 20.40
C GLU A 101 0.39 14.26 18.92
N ASP A 102 1.54 14.20 18.23
CA ASP A 102 1.62 13.80 16.82
C ASP A 102 1.21 12.33 16.65
N PRO A 103 0.06 12.05 16.00
CA PRO A 103 -0.42 10.68 15.80
C PRO A 103 0.26 9.99 14.62
N THR A 104 1.21 10.64 13.94
CA THR A 104 1.88 10.06 12.77
C THR A 104 2.58 8.75 13.15
N PRO A 105 2.21 7.62 12.52
CA PRO A 105 2.83 6.34 12.79
C PRO A 105 4.27 6.34 12.29
N GLY A 106 5.16 5.76 13.08
CA GLY A 106 6.47 5.39 12.61
C GLY A 106 6.43 3.98 12.01
N THR A 107 6.73 3.88 10.72
CA THR A 107 6.72 2.60 10.00
C THR A 107 8.12 2.01 9.89
N HIS A 108 8.22 0.72 10.20
CA HIS A 108 9.40 -0.08 9.91
C HIS A 108 9.24 -0.71 8.53
N TYR A 109 10.18 -0.41 7.64
CA TYR A 109 10.24 -0.93 6.27
C TYR A 109 11.27 -2.05 6.18
N ALA A 110 10.97 -3.07 5.38
CA ALA A 110 11.93 -4.12 5.05
C ALA A 110 13.05 -3.61 4.15
N SER A 111 14.26 -4.12 4.37
CA SER A 111 15.40 -3.95 3.48
C SER A 111 15.21 -4.69 2.15
N VAL A 112 15.93 -4.27 1.11
CA VAL A 112 15.91 -4.94 -0.20
C VAL A 112 16.21 -6.44 -0.10
N ASP A 113 17.15 -6.84 0.76
CA ASP A 113 17.55 -8.24 0.89
C ASP A 113 16.46 -9.11 1.54
N GLU A 114 15.67 -8.55 2.45
CA GLU A 114 14.59 -9.27 3.13
C GLU A 114 13.48 -9.69 2.18
N TYR A 115 13.22 -8.92 1.11
CA TYR A 115 12.25 -9.32 0.08
C TYR A 115 12.66 -10.61 -0.64
N GLN A 116 13.95 -10.95 -0.66
CA GLN A 116 14.47 -12.15 -1.35
C GLN A 116 13.97 -12.23 -2.80
N ILE A 117 13.92 -11.09 -3.50
CA ILE A 117 13.53 -11.06 -4.91
C ILE A 117 14.57 -11.86 -5.71
N PRO A 118 14.15 -12.79 -6.61
CA PRO A 118 15.08 -13.56 -7.40
C PRO A 118 16.12 -12.68 -8.11
N THR A 119 17.41 -12.96 -7.92
CA THR A 119 18.52 -12.11 -8.42
C THR A 119 18.42 -11.85 -9.93
N GLY A 120 17.94 -12.83 -10.69
CA GLY A 120 17.68 -12.67 -12.13
C GLY A 120 16.67 -11.55 -12.42
N VAL A 121 15.57 -11.48 -11.67
CA VAL A 121 14.53 -10.45 -11.81
C VAL A 121 15.06 -9.10 -11.33
N LEU A 122 15.71 -9.04 -10.17
CA LEU A 122 16.27 -7.81 -9.61
C LEU A 122 17.43 -7.24 -10.45
N SER A 123 18.16 -8.06 -11.21
CA SER A 123 19.28 -7.58 -12.03
C SER A 123 18.88 -7.25 -13.48
N SER A 124 17.74 -7.75 -13.96
CA SER A 124 17.33 -7.61 -15.37
C SER A 124 16.01 -6.89 -15.60
N SER A 125 15.13 -6.83 -14.60
CA SER A 125 13.75 -6.33 -14.76
C SER A 125 13.35 -5.25 -13.75
N ILE A 126 13.82 -5.32 -12.49
CA ILE A 126 13.50 -4.34 -11.46
C ILE A 126 14.76 -3.57 -11.08
N GLN A 127 14.72 -2.25 -11.12
CA GLN A 127 15.84 -1.41 -10.65
C GLN A 127 15.61 -0.92 -9.21
N ILE A 128 16.64 -0.40 -8.57
CA ILE A 128 16.54 0.27 -7.27
C ILE A 128 16.73 1.77 -7.52
N ILE A 129 15.81 2.59 -7.00
CA ILE A 129 15.87 4.05 -7.11
C ILE A 129 15.61 4.69 -5.75
N ARG A 130 16.29 5.78 -5.42
CA ARG A 130 16.03 6.52 -4.19
C ARG A 130 14.83 7.45 -4.35
N ARG A 131 14.10 7.74 -3.27
CA ARG A 131 12.97 8.69 -3.33
C ARG A 131 13.42 10.08 -3.80
N ASN A 132 14.60 10.54 -3.40
CA ASN A 132 15.15 11.82 -3.84
C ASN A 132 15.63 11.84 -5.30
N GLU A 133 15.56 10.71 -6.01
CA GLU A 133 15.83 10.60 -7.45
C GLU A 133 14.53 10.58 -8.28
N LEU A 134 13.36 10.64 -7.63
CA LEU A 134 12.05 10.74 -8.26
C LEU A 134 11.53 12.17 -8.13
N VAL A 135 11.07 12.75 -9.23
CA VAL A 135 10.40 14.05 -9.26
C VAL A 135 8.89 13.80 -9.25
N GLU A 136 8.19 14.40 -8.30
CA GLU A 136 6.73 14.35 -8.22
C GLU A 136 6.14 15.22 -9.34
N VAL A 137 5.25 14.63 -10.14
CA VAL A 137 4.50 15.31 -11.21
C VAL A 137 3.08 15.61 -10.76
N GLU A 138 2.42 14.64 -10.15
CA GLU A 138 1.03 14.74 -9.74
C GLU A 138 0.74 13.78 -8.58
N ARG A 139 -0.19 14.15 -7.69
CA ARG A 139 -0.72 13.28 -6.64
C ARG A 139 -1.99 12.64 -7.15
N LEU A 140 -1.96 11.34 -7.45
CA LEU A 140 -3.07 10.66 -8.12
C LEU A 140 -4.18 10.28 -7.15
N ASN A 141 -3.80 9.66 -6.04
CA ASN A 141 -4.69 9.22 -4.98
C ASN A 141 -3.88 9.05 -3.68
N PRO A 142 -4.52 8.76 -2.54
CA PRO A 142 -3.82 8.39 -1.32
C PRO A 142 -2.74 7.36 -1.58
N TYR A 143 -1.50 7.64 -1.17
CA TYR A 143 -0.39 6.69 -1.27
C TYR A 143 0.10 6.38 -2.70
N THR A 144 -0.40 7.09 -3.72
CA THR A 144 0.05 6.94 -5.10
C THR A 144 0.31 8.29 -5.77
N ASP A 145 1.55 8.47 -6.24
CA ASP A 145 1.97 9.66 -6.98
C ASP A 145 2.35 9.30 -8.43
N ILE A 146 2.13 10.21 -9.36
CA ILE A 146 2.79 10.16 -10.66
C ILE A 146 4.16 10.83 -10.51
N VAL A 147 5.21 10.09 -10.85
CA VAL A 147 6.60 10.54 -10.75
C VAL A 147 7.34 10.33 -12.05
N VAL A 148 8.47 11.02 -12.20
CA VAL A 148 9.46 10.80 -13.25
C VAL A 148 10.84 10.65 -12.64
N PRO A 149 11.69 9.72 -13.10
CA PRO A 149 13.08 9.68 -12.67
C PRO A 149 13.81 10.99 -13.05
N ALA A 150 14.56 11.56 -12.11
CA ALA A 150 15.26 12.83 -12.30
C ALA A 150 16.27 12.77 -13.47
N CYS A 151 16.87 11.59 -13.71
CA CYS A 151 17.77 11.37 -14.83
C CYS A 151 17.05 11.50 -16.19
N SER A 152 15.79 11.06 -16.30
CA SER A 152 15.00 11.11 -17.54
C SER A 152 14.78 12.55 -18.02
N LEU A 153 14.65 13.51 -17.09
CA LEU A 153 14.48 14.94 -17.40
C LEU A 153 15.71 15.58 -18.06
N THR A 154 16.90 14.98 -17.92
CA THR A 154 18.14 15.52 -18.47
C THR A 154 18.53 14.90 -19.81
N CYS A 155 17.90 13.79 -20.20
CA CYS A 155 18.34 12.98 -21.33
C CYS A 155 17.60 13.27 -22.65
N GLY A 156 16.68 14.23 -22.69
CA GLY A 156 15.96 14.63 -23.92
C GLY A 156 15.12 13.52 -24.58
N GLY A 157 14.95 12.38 -23.90
CA GLY A 157 14.06 11.29 -24.30
C GLY A 157 12.61 11.56 -23.87
N GLN A 158 11.69 10.66 -24.24
CA GLN A 158 10.34 10.69 -23.66
C GLN A 158 10.44 10.52 -22.15
N GLU A 159 9.71 11.37 -21.41
CA GLU A 159 9.61 11.27 -19.97
C GLU A 159 8.94 9.95 -19.60
N GLU A 160 9.71 9.06 -18.97
CA GLU A 160 9.18 7.85 -18.36
C GLU A 160 8.34 8.25 -17.14
N ARG A 161 7.02 8.26 -17.31
CA ARG A 161 6.08 8.48 -16.21
C ARG A 161 5.82 7.16 -15.50
N LEU A 162 5.89 7.21 -14.18
CA LEU A 162 5.74 6.08 -13.29
C LEU A 162 4.64 6.39 -12.26
N SER A 163 3.91 5.37 -11.85
CA SER A 163 3.06 5.39 -10.68
C SER A 163 3.87 4.90 -9.49
N PHE A 164 4.13 5.77 -8.51
CA PHE A 164 4.84 5.45 -7.28
C PHE A 164 3.85 5.17 -6.16
N LYS A 165 3.83 3.92 -5.68
CA LYS A 165 3.01 3.48 -4.55
C LYS A 165 3.85 3.28 -3.30
N TYR A 166 3.39 3.82 -2.17
CA TYR A 166 4.12 3.83 -0.90
C TYR A 166 3.16 3.94 0.27
N TYR A 167 3.50 3.43 1.44
CA TYR A 167 2.61 3.55 2.60
C TYR A 167 3.35 3.93 3.87
N GLN A 168 2.65 4.60 4.77
CA GLN A 168 3.21 5.22 5.97
C GLN A 168 2.83 4.51 7.26
N HIS A 169 1.94 3.51 7.17
CA HIS A 169 1.45 2.73 8.30
C HIS A 169 1.86 1.25 8.14
N ARG A 170 2.12 0.56 9.25
CA ARG A 170 2.63 -0.83 9.20
C ARG A 170 1.68 -1.78 8.48
N LEU A 171 0.37 -1.68 8.71
CA LEU A 171 -0.60 -2.61 8.10
C LEU A 171 -0.59 -2.49 6.58
N GLU A 172 -0.39 -1.27 6.11
CA GLU A 172 -0.27 -0.97 4.70
C GLU A 172 1.12 -1.35 4.13
N ALA A 173 2.19 -1.29 4.94
CA ALA A 173 3.52 -1.75 4.53
C ALA A 173 3.55 -3.26 4.23
N GLN A 174 2.75 -4.05 4.97
CA GLN A 174 2.57 -5.47 4.66
C GLN A 174 1.83 -5.69 3.34
N LYS A 175 0.85 -4.85 2.99
CA LYS A 175 0.20 -4.91 1.67
C LYS A 175 1.18 -4.66 0.53
N VAL A 176 2.05 -3.65 0.67
CA VAL A 176 3.16 -3.40 -0.26
C VAL A 176 4.07 -4.61 -0.38
N TRP A 177 4.40 -5.24 0.74
CA TRP A 177 5.22 -6.44 0.73
C TRP A 177 4.63 -7.50 -0.19
N ASN A 178 3.35 -7.85 -0.01
CA ASN A 178 2.71 -8.87 -0.85
C ASN A 178 2.64 -8.46 -2.32
N ALA A 179 2.27 -7.20 -2.60
CA ALA A 179 2.23 -6.70 -3.96
C ALA A 179 3.60 -6.86 -4.65
N ILE A 180 4.69 -6.45 -3.98
CA ILE A 180 6.05 -6.63 -4.50
C ILE A 180 6.39 -8.10 -4.68
N GLN A 181 6.09 -8.96 -3.71
CA GLN A 181 6.41 -10.39 -3.80
C GLN A 181 5.69 -11.08 -4.95
N ILE A 182 4.39 -10.80 -5.13
CA ILE A 182 3.55 -11.41 -6.15
C ILE A 182 3.90 -10.86 -7.53
N ILE A 183 3.96 -9.54 -7.70
CA ILE A 183 4.25 -8.95 -9.02
C ILE A 183 5.67 -9.34 -9.45
N SER A 184 6.66 -9.26 -8.56
CA SER A 184 8.05 -9.58 -8.94
C SER A 184 8.24 -11.03 -9.43
N ARG A 185 7.49 -11.99 -8.89
CA ARG A 185 7.58 -13.42 -9.24
C ARG A 185 6.66 -13.86 -10.37
N THR A 186 5.71 -13.02 -10.76
CA THR A 186 4.86 -13.25 -11.94
C THR A 186 5.43 -12.61 -13.20
N MET A 187 6.51 -11.82 -13.09
CA MET A 187 7.11 -11.14 -14.22
C MET A 187 7.98 -12.04 -15.11
N PRO A 188 7.95 -11.86 -16.44
CA PRO A 188 7.04 -10.98 -17.18
C PRO A 188 5.65 -11.63 -17.37
N HIS A 189 4.59 -10.86 -17.09
CA HIS A 189 3.20 -11.26 -17.38
C HIS A 189 2.55 -10.24 -18.31
N ALA A 190 1.82 -10.69 -19.33
CA ALA A 190 1.27 -9.80 -20.36
C ALA A 190 0.10 -8.92 -19.88
N HIS A 191 -0.54 -9.29 -18.78
CA HIS A 191 -1.75 -8.65 -18.25
C HIS A 191 -1.63 -8.21 -16.78
N ILE A 192 -0.41 -8.15 -16.24
CA ILE A 192 -0.13 -7.57 -14.92
C ILE A 192 0.85 -6.43 -15.14
N ASN A 193 0.56 -5.26 -14.59
CA ASN A 193 1.46 -4.11 -14.73
C ASN A 193 2.78 -4.39 -13.95
N PRO A 194 3.95 -4.41 -14.60
CA PRO A 194 5.19 -4.81 -13.95
C PRO A 194 5.70 -3.76 -12.96
N ILE A 195 6.55 -4.18 -12.03
CA ILE A 195 7.35 -3.26 -11.21
C ILE A 195 8.54 -2.78 -12.03
N SER A 196 8.71 -1.46 -12.14
CA SER A 196 9.89 -0.84 -12.74
C SER A 196 11.01 -0.68 -11.71
N HIS A 197 10.69 -0.16 -10.53
CA HIS A 197 11.68 0.10 -9.49
C HIS A 197 11.17 -0.26 -8.09
N LEU A 198 12.07 -0.79 -7.24
CA LEU A 198 11.95 -0.67 -5.80
C LEU A 198 12.42 0.71 -5.39
N VAL A 199 11.60 1.42 -4.62
CA VAL A 199 11.94 2.75 -4.13
C VAL A 199 12.49 2.62 -2.72
N VAL A 200 13.67 3.19 -2.48
CA VAL A 200 14.37 3.08 -1.20
C VAL A 200 14.56 4.43 -0.53
N ASP A 201 14.63 4.40 0.81
CA ASP A 201 14.94 5.56 1.63
C ASP A 201 16.40 5.99 1.45
N GLU A 202 16.59 7.24 1.04
CA GLU A 202 17.89 7.87 0.87
C GLU A 202 18.61 8.17 2.19
N THR A 203 17.87 8.23 3.30
CA THR A 203 18.42 8.55 4.63
C THR A 203 18.94 7.32 5.36
N ASP A 204 18.64 6.12 4.87
CA ASP A 204 19.08 4.87 5.45
C ASP A 204 20.54 4.58 5.09
N PRO A 205 21.49 4.65 6.05
CA PRO A 205 22.90 4.42 5.76
C PRO A 205 23.24 2.92 5.63
N SER A 206 22.25 2.03 5.81
CA SER A 206 22.41 0.58 5.73
C SER A 206 22.97 0.13 4.37
N PRO A 207 23.84 -0.90 4.34
CA PRO A 207 24.28 -1.52 3.09
C PRO A 207 23.12 -2.17 2.30
N SER A 208 22.02 -2.52 3.00
CA SER A 208 20.77 -2.98 2.42
C SER A 208 19.69 -1.94 2.72
N PRO A 209 19.43 -1.01 1.78
CA PRO A 209 18.53 0.11 2.06
C PRO A 209 17.09 -0.36 2.18
N ARG A 210 16.32 0.31 3.04
CA ARG A 210 14.90 0.03 3.27
C ARG A 210 14.01 0.43 2.10
N VAL A 211 13.12 -0.48 1.69
CA VAL A 211 12.15 -0.30 0.60
C VAL A 211 10.89 0.37 1.14
N VAL A 212 10.62 1.57 0.67
CA VAL A 212 9.50 2.42 1.11
C VAL A 212 8.25 2.25 0.24
N GLY A 213 8.42 1.60 -0.91
CA GLY A 213 7.39 1.47 -1.94
C GLY A 213 7.98 0.96 -3.25
N TYR A 214 7.18 1.01 -4.31
CA TYR A 214 7.57 0.55 -5.63
C TYR A 214 6.95 1.43 -6.72
N THR A 215 7.54 1.40 -7.91
CA THR A 215 6.98 2.06 -9.09
C THR A 215 6.50 1.06 -10.13
N GLN A 216 5.47 1.42 -10.87
CA GLN A 216 5.02 0.73 -12.08
C GLN A 216 4.94 1.74 -13.23
N PRO A 217 5.00 1.30 -14.50
CA PRO A 217 4.71 2.18 -15.63
C PRO A 217 3.35 2.86 -15.46
N PHE A 218 3.31 4.18 -15.63
CA PHE A 218 2.05 4.92 -15.65
C PHE A 218 1.35 4.65 -16.97
N VAL A 219 0.15 4.08 -16.91
CA VAL A 219 -0.68 3.80 -18.09
C VAL A 219 -1.67 4.94 -18.27
N PRO A 220 -1.53 5.77 -19.33
CA PRO A 220 -2.43 6.90 -19.52
C PRO A 220 -3.80 6.44 -20.03
N GLY A 221 -4.81 7.28 -19.82
CA GLY A 221 -6.17 7.06 -20.31
C GLY A 221 -7.17 6.66 -19.24
N GLY A 222 -6.75 6.50 -17.98
CA GLY A 222 -7.65 6.18 -16.87
C GLY A 222 -8.05 4.71 -16.80
N ASP A 223 -8.65 4.34 -15.67
CA ASP A 223 -9.13 2.99 -15.40
C ASP A 223 -10.46 2.67 -16.10
N LEU A 224 -10.92 1.42 -16.00
CA LEU A 224 -12.17 1.01 -16.65
C LEU A 224 -13.39 1.73 -16.08
N LEU A 225 -13.43 2.13 -14.80
CA LEU A 225 -14.55 2.89 -14.23
C LEU A 225 -14.66 4.27 -14.88
N GLN A 226 -13.55 4.99 -14.94
CA GLN A 226 -13.48 6.34 -15.49
C GLN A 226 -13.79 6.38 -16.98
N THR A 227 -13.60 5.26 -17.67
CA THR A 227 -13.67 5.20 -19.13
C THR A 227 -14.90 4.49 -19.67
N MET A 228 -15.77 3.96 -18.81
CA MET A 228 -16.99 3.24 -19.21
C MET A 228 -17.87 4.03 -20.20
N ASP A 229 -17.95 5.35 -20.04
CA ASP A 229 -18.80 6.23 -20.87
C ASP A 229 -18.04 6.87 -22.05
N SER A 230 -16.72 6.63 -22.18
CA SER A 230 -15.88 7.28 -23.20
C SER A 230 -15.20 6.31 -24.17
N ARG A 231 -15.23 5.00 -23.90
CA ARG A 231 -14.74 3.98 -24.82
C ARG A 231 -15.61 2.73 -24.79
N PRO A 232 -15.76 2.02 -25.92
CA PRO A 232 -16.39 0.71 -25.91
C PRO A 232 -15.65 -0.29 -25.02
N LEU A 233 -16.37 -0.98 -24.15
CA LEU A 233 -15.85 -2.15 -23.43
C LEU A 233 -15.62 -3.28 -24.43
N LYS A 234 -14.40 -3.84 -24.46
CA LYS A 234 -14.07 -4.91 -25.41
C LYS A 234 -14.23 -6.30 -24.82
N LEU A 235 -14.85 -7.22 -25.57
CA LEU A 235 -14.92 -8.65 -25.21
C LEU A 235 -13.52 -9.25 -25.06
N LYS A 236 -12.55 -8.75 -25.84
CA LYS A 236 -11.13 -9.09 -25.70
C LYS A 236 -10.62 -8.88 -24.27
N TRP A 237 -10.93 -7.75 -23.65
CA TRP A 237 -10.45 -7.43 -22.30
C TRP A 237 -11.05 -8.36 -21.25
N ILE A 238 -12.33 -8.71 -21.38
CA ILE A 238 -12.98 -9.68 -20.49
C ILE A 238 -12.34 -11.07 -20.59
N LYS A 239 -11.99 -11.52 -21.79
CA LYS A 239 -11.25 -12.78 -21.98
C LYS A 239 -9.83 -12.72 -21.41
N GLN A 240 -9.15 -11.58 -21.53
CA GLN A 240 -7.84 -11.37 -20.90
C GLN A 240 -7.94 -11.40 -19.37
N LEU A 241 -9.01 -10.84 -18.78
CA LEU A 241 -9.29 -10.95 -17.36
C LEU A 241 -9.41 -12.43 -16.93
N PHE A 242 -10.20 -13.23 -17.66
CA PHE A 242 -10.33 -14.66 -17.33
C PHE A 242 -8.98 -15.39 -17.35
N ASN A 243 -8.17 -15.13 -18.38
CA ASN A 243 -6.84 -15.76 -18.50
C ASN A 243 -5.90 -15.37 -17.36
N VAL A 244 -5.80 -14.08 -17.00
CA VAL A 244 -4.94 -13.68 -15.86
C VAL A 244 -5.44 -14.25 -14.54
N MET A 245 -6.77 -14.37 -14.36
CA MET A 245 -7.31 -14.98 -13.15
C MET A 245 -7.12 -16.50 -13.13
N ASP A 246 -7.05 -17.17 -14.27
CA ASP A 246 -6.61 -18.57 -14.36
C ASP A 246 -5.13 -18.69 -13.99
N ASP A 247 -4.26 -17.83 -14.50
CA ASP A 247 -2.84 -17.84 -14.11
C ASP A 247 -2.67 -17.58 -12.60
N LEU A 248 -3.33 -16.56 -12.03
CA LEU A 248 -3.25 -16.27 -10.60
C LEU A 248 -3.72 -17.47 -9.74
N HIS A 249 -4.89 -18.01 -10.04
CA HIS A 249 -5.47 -19.07 -9.22
C HIS A 249 -4.81 -20.43 -9.45
N LEU A 250 -4.67 -20.84 -10.71
CA LEU A 250 -4.32 -22.21 -11.12
C LEU A 250 -2.82 -22.43 -11.25
N ARG A 251 -2.10 -21.39 -11.67
CA ARG A 251 -0.65 -21.45 -11.85
C ARG A 251 0.09 -20.95 -10.63
N TYR A 252 -0.25 -19.77 -10.14
CA TYR A 252 0.52 -19.10 -9.08
C TYR A 252 0.03 -19.36 -7.65
N GLY A 253 -1.20 -19.84 -7.50
CA GLY A 253 -1.76 -20.16 -6.18
C GLY A 253 -2.13 -18.92 -5.36
N VAL A 254 -2.50 -17.83 -6.01
CA VAL A 254 -2.85 -16.56 -5.37
C VAL A 254 -4.25 -16.09 -5.76
N VAL A 255 -4.91 -15.37 -4.87
CA VAL A 255 -6.12 -14.58 -5.14
C VAL A 255 -5.77 -13.10 -5.14
N HIS A 256 -6.44 -12.31 -5.98
CA HIS A 256 -6.28 -10.86 -6.03
C HIS A 256 -7.05 -10.16 -4.90
N ASN A 257 -8.24 -10.65 -4.55
CA ASN A 257 -9.11 -10.21 -3.45
C ASN A 257 -9.67 -8.77 -3.53
N ASP A 258 -9.17 -7.93 -4.43
CA ASP A 258 -9.73 -6.58 -4.72
C ASP A 258 -9.99 -6.33 -6.23
N LEU A 259 -10.76 -7.22 -6.86
CA LEU A 259 -11.15 -7.06 -8.26
C LEU A 259 -12.30 -6.06 -8.40
N ARG A 260 -12.02 -4.93 -9.07
CA ARG A 260 -12.96 -3.84 -9.32
C ARG A 260 -12.53 -3.03 -10.56
N PRO A 261 -13.44 -2.28 -11.21
CA PRO A 261 -13.10 -1.53 -12.42
C PRO A 261 -11.92 -0.55 -12.26
N PRO A 262 -11.74 0.15 -11.12
CA PRO A 262 -10.57 1.01 -10.91
C PRO A 262 -9.21 0.29 -10.93
N ASN A 263 -9.19 -1.02 -10.70
CA ASN A 263 -7.95 -1.81 -10.65
C ASN A 263 -7.62 -2.43 -12.02
N MET A 264 -8.25 -1.93 -13.09
CA MET A 264 -8.10 -2.43 -14.45
C MET A 264 -7.79 -1.27 -15.39
N LEU A 265 -6.64 -1.35 -16.04
CA LEU A 265 -6.18 -0.38 -17.03
C LEU A 265 -6.18 -1.01 -18.42
N VAL A 266 -6.22 -0.18 -19.46
CA VAL A 266 -5.99 -0.63 -20.84
C VAL A 266 -4.75 0.08 -21.35
N ASP A 267 -3.72 -0.69 -21.68
CA ASP A 267 -2.52 -0.15 -22.31
C ASP A 267 -2.88 0.40 -23.71
N PRO A 268 -2.75 1.72 -23.95
CA PRO A 268 -3.10 2.30 -25.25
C PRO A 268 -2.19 1.83 -26.39
N ALA A 269 -0.97 1.35 -26.10
CA ALA A 269 -0.05 0.88 -27.12
C ALA A 269 -0.42 -0.52 -27.63
N THR A 270 -0.89 -1.40 -26.75
CA THR A 270 -1.17 -2.81 -27.07
C THR A 270 -2.65 -3.17 -27.07
N ASP A 271 -3.51 -2.25 -26.63
CA ASP A 271 -4.94 -2.47 -26.42
C ASP A 271 -5.23 -3.69 -25.52
N ASN A 272 -4.34 -3.94 -24.57
CA ASN A 272 -4.43 -5.05 -23.63
C ASN A 272 -4.88 -4.57 -22.27
N LEU A 273 -5.70 -5.40 -21.61
CA LEU A 273 -6.00 -5.25 -20.21
C LEU A 273 -4.73 -5.44 -19.38
N LEU A 274 -4.52 -4.55 -18.42
CA LEU A 274 -3.51 -4.65 -17.36
C LEU A 274 -4.21 -4.62 -16.01
N LEU A 275 -3.95 -5.63 -15.18
CA LEU A 275 -4.37 -5.69 -13.80
C LEU A 275 -3.33 -4.97 -12.92
N ILE A 276 -3.82 -4.16 -11.99
CA ILE A 276 -3.03 -3.43 -10.99
C ILE A 276 -3.60 -3.70 -9.60
N ASP A 277 -2.92 -3.18 -8.57
CA ASP A 277 -3.43 -3.14 -7.19
C ASP A 277 -3.46 -4.50 -6.46
N PHE A 278 -2.28 -5.14 -6.37
CA PHE A 278 -2.05 -6.44 -5.72
C PHE A 278 -1.87 -6.34 -4.19
N GLU A 279 -2.17 -5.18 -3.60
CA GLU A 279 -2.01 -4.87 -2.18
C GLU A 279 -2.91 -5.75 -1.28
N PHE A 280 -4.04 -6.23 -1.80
CA PHE A 280 -4.92 -7.19 -1.13
C PHE A 280 -4.70 -8.64 -1.58
N ALA A 281 -3.78 -8.86 -2.52
CA ALA A 281 -3.53 -10.19 -3.06
C ALA A 281 -2.79 -11.07 -2.05
N VAL A 282 -3.17 -12.35 -1.99
CA VAL A 282 -2.66 -13.30 -0.99
C VAL A 282 -2.56 -14.72 -1.56
N LYS A 283 -1.73 -15.56 -0.93
CA LYS A 283 -1.68 -17.01 -1.21
C LYS A 283 -3.03 -17.65 -0.86
N ILE A 284 -3.54 -18.54 -1.72
CA ILE A 284 -4.79 -19.25 -1.47
C ILE A 284 -4.69 -20.10 -0.19
N GLY A 285 -5.74 -20.08 0.62
CA GLY A 285 -5.84 -20.93 1.82
C GLY A 285 -5.03 -20.44 3.01
N ILE A 286 -4.57 -19.18 2.98
CA ILE A 286 -4.09 -18.48 4.18
C ILE A 286 -5.23 -17.62 4.78
N PRO A 287 -5.24 -17.41 6.11
CA PRO A 287 -6.20 -16.50 6.75
C PRO A 287 -6.13 -15.10 6.15
N ASP A 288 -7.27 -14.42 6.05
CA ASP A 288 -7.28 -13.00 5.69
C ASP A 288 -6.49 -12.17 6.73
N TRP A 289 -5.88 -11.07 6.30
CA TRP A 289 -5.00 -10.21 7.09
C TRP A 289 -5.61 -9.79 8.43
N THR A 290 -6.90 -9.49 8.42
CA THR A 290 -7.66 -9.08 9.62
C THR A 290 -7.68 -10.16 10.71
N GLU A 291 -7.64 -11.43 10.32
CA GLU A 291 -7.72 -12.55 11.26
C GLU A 291 -6.34 -12.94 11.81
N GLN A 292 -5.27 -12.78 11.03
CA GLN A 292 -3.89 -12.99 11.48
C GLN A 292 -3.52 -12.01 12.61
N GLU A 293 -3.86 -10.73 12.46
CA GLU A 293 -3.68 -9.71 13.51
C GLU A 293 -4.48 -10.04 14.77
N THR A 294 -5.72 -10.50 14.61
CA THR A 294 -6.57 -10.83 15.76
C THR A 294 -5.99 -12.05 16.50
N ARG A 295 -5.40 -13.03 15.80
CA ARG A 295 -4.70 -14.20 16.40
C ARG A 295 -3.45 -13.80 17.18
N ASP A 296 -2.64 -12.90 16.64
CA ASP A 296 -1.44 -12.41 17.32
C ASP A 296 -1.81 -11.58 18.57
N GLN A 297 -3.00 -10.98 18.59
CA GLN A 297 -3.50 -10.13 19.67
C GLN A 297 -4.36 -10.87 20.73
N THR A 298 -5.02 -11.99 20.38
CA THR A 298 -5.92 -12.73 21.29
C THR A 298 -5.69 -14.23 21.21
N SER A 299 -4.80 -14.77 22.07
CA SER A 299 -4.40 -16.18 21.96
C SER A 299 -5.50 -17.20 22.30
N ASP A 300 -6.58 -16.80 22.98
CA ASP A 300 -7.48 -17.78 23.62
C ASP A 300 -8.95 -17.72 23.16
N LEU A 301 -9.43 -16.62 22.54
CA LEU A 301 -10.85 -16.43 22.19
C LEU A 301 -11.20 -16.70 20.71
N LEU A 302 -10.23 -16.62 19.80
CA LEU A 302 -10.45 -16.80 18.36
C LEU A 302 -10.42 -18.24 17.87
N MET A 303 -10.01 -19.20 18.71
CA MET A 303 -10.14 -20.62 18.36
C MET A 303 -11.61 -21.03 18.15
N ALA A 304 -12.58 -20.17 18.50
CA ALA A 304 -14.02 -20.40 18.34
C ALA A 304 -14.67 -19.63 17.17
N CYS A 305 -13.94 -18.79 16.43
CA CYS A 305 -14.47 -18.13 15.23
C CYS A 305 -13.99 -18.87 13.97
N ASP A 306 -14.90 -19.24 13.08
CA ASP A 306 -14.57 -19.82 11.77
C ASP A 306 -13.65 -18.85 11.01
N VAL A 307 -12.39 -19.22 10.85
CA VAL A 307 -11.36 -18.46 10.10
C VAL A 307 -11.80 -18.39 8.63
N HIS A 308 -12.09 -17.19 8.12
CA HIS A 308 -12.38 -17.02 6.69
C HIS A 308 -11.08 -17.10 5.90
N LEU A 309 -10.80 -18.30 5.40
CA LEU A 309 -9.71 -18.50 4.45
C LEU A 309 -10.05 -17.81 3.14
N THR A 310 -9.11 -17.04 2.61
CA THR A 310 -9.27 -16.46 1.28
C THR A 310 -9.34 -17.55 0.22
N THR A 311 -10.42 -17.55 -0.57
CA THR A 311 -10.70 -18.62 -1.52
C THR A 311 -10.73 -18.14 -2.97
N VAL A 312 -10.43 -19.06 -3.89
CA VAL A 312 -10.68 -18.87 -5.33
C VAL A 312 -12.14 -18.50 -5.61
N GLN A 313 -13.07 -19.01 -4.79
CA GLN A 313 -14.50 -18.78 -4.95
C GLN A 313 -14.88 -17.30 -4.76
N ASP A 314 -14.21 -16.61 -3.84
CA ASP A 314 -14.44 -15.19 -3.55
C ASP A 314 -14.10 -14.33 -4.78
N ASP A 315 -12.94 -14.55 -5.40
CA ASP A 315 -12.54 -13.86 -6.63
C ASP A 315 -13.43 -14.23 -7.81
N MET A 316 -13.82 -15.51 -7.95
CA MET A 316 -14.77 -15.92 -8.99
C MET A 316 -16.10 -15.17 -8.88
N TRP A 317 -16.63 -15.00 -7.66
CA TRP A 317 -17.86 -14.22 -7.46
C TRP A 317 -17.67 -12.73 -7.72
N ARG A 318 -16.51 -12.16 -7.39
CA ARG A 318 -16.18 -10.78 -7.76
C ARG A 318 -16.14 -10.61 -9.27
N ILE A 319 -15.53 -11.53 -10.01
CA ILE A 319 -15.45 -11.51 -11.48
C ILE A 319 -16.86 -11.55 -12.10
N VAL A 320 -17.74 -12.44 -11.62
CA VAL A 320 -19.12 -12.53 -12.14
C VAL A 320 -19.85 -11.18 -11.99
N ARG A 321 -19.80 -10.58 -10.80
CA ARG A 321 -20.44 -9.28 -10.54
C ARG A 321 -19.79 -8.16 -11.34
N LEU A 322 -18.47 -8.17 -11.42
CA LEU A 322 -17.67 -7.18 -12.15
C LEU A 322 -17.99 -7.18 -13.64
N VAL A 323 -17.94 -8.35 -14.30
CA VAL A 323 -18.21 -8.45 -15.73
C VAL A 323 -19.66 -8.04 -16.03
N HIS A 324 -20.62 -8.49 -15.21
CA HIS A 324 -22.00 -8.03 -15.32
C HIS A 324 -22.09 -6.50 -15.21
N TYR A 325 -21.50 -5.90 -14.17
CA TYR A 325 -21.49 -4.46 -13.96
C TYR A 325 -20.87 -3.69 -15.13
N LEU A 326 -19.72 -4.14 -15.64
CA LEU A 326 -19.05 -3.50 -16.78
C LEU A 326 -19.92 -3.54 -18.05
N VAL A 327 -20.68 -4.61 -18.26
CA VAL A 327 -21.46 -4.85 -19.47
C VAL A 327 -22.86 -4.21 -19.42
N THR A 328 -23.51 -4.25 -18.26
CA THR A 328 -24.90 -3.79 -18.08
C THR A 328 -25.01 -2.46 -17.36
N GLY A 329 -24.00 -2.08 -16.57
CA GLY A 329 -24.07 -0.97 -15.62
C GLY A 329 -24.87 -1.27 -14.35
N GLY A 330 -25.32 -2.52 -14.21
CA GLY A 330 -26.24 -2.98 -13.18
C GLY A 330 -25.60 -3.86 -12.11
N ASN A 331 -26.23 -3.88 -10.94
CA ASN A 331 -25.83 -4.74 -9.83
C ASN A 331 -26.88 -5.83 -9.62
N ALA A 332 -26.44 -7.10 -9.67
CA ALA A 332 -27.30 -8.25 -9.46
C ALA A 332 -26.61 -9.33 -8.64
N GLU A 333 -27.41 -10.19 -8.03
CA GLU A 333 -26.89 -11.38 -7.35
C GLU A 333 -26.35 -12.41 -8.36
N VAL A 334 -25.27 -13.10 -7.99
CA VAL A 334 -24.59 -14.09 -8.85
C VAL A 334 -25.58 -15.10 -9.44
N GLY A 335 -26.52 -15.62 -8.64
CA GLY A 335 -27.51 -16.58 -9.14
C GLY A 335 -28.44 -16.02 -10.22
N LYS A 336 -28.74 -14.71 -10.21
CA LYS A 336 -29.52 -14.04 -11.26
C LYS A 336 -28.68 -13.76 -12.49
N ILE A 337 -27.43 -13.33 -12.30
CA ILE A 337 -26.47 -13.07 -13.39
C ILE A 337 -26.28 -14.33 -14.23
N MET A 338 -26.21 -15.50 -13.60
CA MET A 338 -25.92 -16.77 -14.27
C MET A 338 -27.11 -17.41 -15.01
N LYS A 339 -28.36 -16.99 -14.73
CA LYS A 339 -29.58 -17.64 -15.24
C LYS A 339 -30.50 -16.71 -16.02
N GLY A 340 -30.39 -15.41 -15.79
CA GLY A 340 -31.28 -14.40 -16.39
C GLY A 340 -30.71 -13.83 -17.69
N PRO A 341 -31.57 -13.24 -18.53
CA PRO A 341 -31.09 -12.44 -19.66
C PRO A 341 -30.35 -11.21 -19.13
N TRP A 342 -29.24 -10.86 -19.79
CA TRP A 342 -28.53 -9.62 -19.50
C TRP A 342 -29.18 -8.48 -20.27
N VAL A 343 -29.49 -7.39 -19.57
CA VAL A 343 -30.08 -6.18 -20.14
C VAL A 343 -29.24 -5.00 -19.67
N LYS A 344 -28.90 -4.08 -20.58
CA LYS A 344 -28.21 -2.84 -20.21
C LYS A 344 -29.13 -1.98 -19.35
N GLU A 345 -28.75 -1.78 -18.10
CA GLU A 345 -29.35 -0.79 -17.20
C GLU A 345 -28.83 0.62 -17.50
N ARG A 346 -27.62 0.72 -18.06
CA ARG A 346 -26.99 1.96 -18.52
C ARG A 346 -26.88 1.97 -20.06
N PRO A 347 -27.79 2.65 -20.78
CA PRO A 347 -27.81 2.65 -22.24
C PRO A 347 -26.56 3.23 -22.90
N GLN A 348 -25.86 4.13 -22.21
CA GLN A 348 -24.65 4.79 -22.69
C GLN A 348 -23.40 3.89 -22.74
N ILE A 349 -23.43 2.72 -22.09
CA ILE A 349 -22.31 1.78 -22.15
C ILE A 349 -22.20 1.24 -23.57
N GLU A 350 -21.09 1.53 -24.24
CA GLU A 350 -20.77 0.97 -25.55
C GLU A 350 -20.06 -0.38 -25.39
N LEU A 351 -20.45 -1.36 -26.23
CA LEU A 351 -19.84 -2.69 -26.28
C LEU A 351 -19.31 -2.93 -27.69
N ASP A 352 -18.15 -3.56 -27.83
CA ASP A 352 -17.62 -3.94 -29.15
C ASP A 352 -18.26 -5.22 -29.73
N SER A 353 -19.01 -5.94 -28.90
CA SER A 353 -19.73 -7.17 -29.22
C SER A 353 -21.18 -7.15 -28.70
N PRO A 354 -22.08 -8.01 -29.21
CA PRO A 354 -23.38 -8.26 -28.60
C PRO A 354 -23.26 -8.72 -27.14
N ILE A 355 -24.21 -8.30 -26.30
CA ILE A 355 -24.23 -8.57 -24.85
C ILE A 355 -24.19 -10.07 -24.54
N GLU A 356 -24.81 -10.87 -25.41
CA GLU A 356 -24.87 -12.33 -25.31
C GLU A 356 -23.49 -12.97 -25.36
N GLN A 357 -22.54 -12.39 -26.12
CA GLN A 357 -21.19 -12.93 -26.23
C GLN A 357 -20.36 -12.74 -24.95
N TYR A 358 -20.61 -11.67 -24.19
CA TYR A 358 -19.97 -11.48 -22.89
C TYR A 358 -20.51 -12.47 -21.86
N HIS A 359 -21.83 -12.67 -21.88
CA HIS A 359 -22.48 -13.65 -21.03
C HIS A 359 -22.02 -15.08 -21.34
N GLU A 360 -22.00 -15.48 -22.62
CA GLU A 360 -21.46 -16.78 -23.07
C GLU A 360 -20.01 -16.95 -22.62
N ALA A 361 -19.14 -15.95 -22.84
CA ALA A 361 -17.74 -16.05 -22.45
C ALA A 361 -17.57 -16.28 -20.93
N LEU A 362 -18.38 -15.61 -20.09
CA LEU A 362 -18.37 -15.79 -18.65
C LEU A 362 -18.86 -17.19 -18.26
N VAL A 363 -19.99 -17.63 -18.83
CA VAL A 363 -20.57 -18.95 -18.57
C VAL A 363 -19.62 -20.07 -18.98
N ASP A 364 -19.02 -19.96 -20.16
CA ASP A 364 -18.05 -20.93 -20.69
C ASP A 364 -16.82 -21.03 -19.79
N TRP A 365 -16.26 -19.90 -19.36
CA TRP A 365 -15.12 -19.89 -18.43
C TRP A 365 -15.46 -20.56 -17.09
N LEU A 366 -16.64 -20.28 -16.53
CA LEU A 366 -17.10 -20.92 -15.30
C LEU A 366 -17.37 -22.42 -15.48
N HIS A 367 -17.93 -22.83 -16.62
CA HIS A 367 -18.13 -24.24 -16.95
C HIS A 367 -16.79 -24.97 -17.05
N GLN A 368 -15.80 -24.38 -17.74
CA GLN A 368 -14.45 -24.95 -17.83
C GLN A 368 -13.84 -25.14 -16.45
N ARG A 369 -13.97 -24.15 -15.55
CA ARG A 369 -13.51 -24.27 -14.16
C ARG A 369 -14.26 -25.35 -13.37
N LYS A 370 -15.57 -25.48 -13.54
CA LYS A 370 -16.38 -26.51 -12.87
C LYS A 370 -16.02 -27.93 -13.33
N HIS A 371 -15.68 -28.08 -14.61
CA HIS A 371 -15.28 -29.36 -15.20
C HIS A 371 -13.79 -29.67 -15.05
N SER A 372 -12.98 -28.72 -14.59
CA SER A 372 -11.61 -28.98 -14.21
C SER A 372 -11.56 -29.79 -12.90
N ASP A 373 -10.76 -30.85 -12.87
CA ASP A 373 -10.53 -31.65 -11.66
C ASP A 373 -9.71 -30.88 -10.59
N MET A 374 -9.19 -29.71 -10.94
CA MET A 374 -8.24 -28.95 -10.13
C MET A 374 -8.97 -27.97 -9.19
N LYS A 375 -9.40 -28.47 -8.03
CA LYS A 375 -9.92 -27.64 -6.93
C LYS A 375 -8.79 -27.19 -6.02
N ILE A 376 -8.31 -25.96 -6.22
CA ILE A 376 -7.26 -25.36 -5.40
C ILE A 376 -7.89 -24.73 -4.15
N THR A 377 -7.59 -25.31 -3.00
CA THR A 377 -7.94 -24.81 -1.66
C THR A 377 -6.72 -24.34 -0.87
N LYS A 378 -5.51 -24.63 -1.37
CA LYS A 378 -4.23 -24.15 -0.83
C LYS A 378 -3.30 -23.76 -1.97
N TYR A 379 -2.53 -22.69 -1.79
CA TYR A 379 -1.60 -22.19 -2.80
C TYR A 379 -0.66 -23.27 -3.35
N SER A 380 -0.19 -24.18 -2.48
CA SER A 380 0.73 -25.27 -2.83
C SER A 380 0.16 -26.31 -3.82
N GLN A 381 -1.14 -26.23 -4.15
CA GLN A 381 -1.78 -27.10 -5.15
C GLN A 381 -1.75 -26.50 -6.57
N ALA A 382 -1.34 -25.24 -6.72
CA ALA A 382 -1.14 -24.62 -8.02
C ALA A 382 0.04 -25.26 -8.76
N SER A 383 0.08 -25.11 -10.09
CA SER A 383 1.13 -25.77 -10.90
C SER A 383 2.53 -25.15 -10.72
N GLU A 384 2.60 -23.87 -10.42
CA GLU A 384 3.82 -23.09 -10.18
C GLU A 384 3.60 -22.17 -8.94
N PRO A 385 3.39 -22.75 -7.75
CA PRO A 385 2.96 -21.99 -6.58
C PRO A 385 4.00 -20.95 -6.19
N LEU A 386 3.55 -19.72 -5.95
CA LEU A 386 4.45 -18.65 -5.51
C LEU A 386 4.90 -18.91 -4.08
N ASP A 387 6.20 -19.16 -3.95
CA ASP A 387 6.87 -19.23 -2.66
C ASP A 387 7.66 -17.94 -2.39
N TYR A 388 7.33 -17.30 -1.27
CA TYR A 388 7.92 -16.06 -0.82
C TYR A 388 7.79 -15.93 0.70
N PRO A 389 8.76 -15.26 1.36
CA PRO A 389 8.78 -15.14 2.81
C PRO A 389 7.55 -14.38 3.33
N ASP A 390 7.10 -14.78 4.52
CA ASP A 390 6.12 -14.02 5.29
C ASP A 390 6.68 -12.62 5.62
N TYR A 391 5.79 -11.68 5.89
CA TYR A 391 6.21 -10.33 6.27
C TYR A 391 7.07 -10.38 7.54
N MET A 392 8.13 -9.56 7.56
CA MET A 392 9.14 -9.54 8.61
C MET A 392 8.54 -9.43 10.01
N ALA A 393 9.14 -10.17 10.96
CA ALA A 393 8.91 -9.93 12.38
C ALA A 393 9.44 -8.55 12.78
N LEU A 394 8.86 -7.94 13.82
CA LEU A 394 9.38 -6.69 14.35
C LEU A 394 10.83 -6.86 14.84
N PRO A 395 11.70 -5.84 14.67
CA PRO A 395 13.06 -5.88 15.21
C PRO A 395 13.09 -6.16 16.72
N ALA A 396 14.10 -6.91 17.16
CA ALA A 396 14.33 -7.19 18.58
C ALA A 396 14.46 -5.88 19.38
N GLY A 397 13.71 -5.75 20.47
CA GLY A 397 13.66 -4.53 21.30
C GLY A 397 12.45 -3.62 21.01
N VAL A 398 11.73 -3.83 19.91
CA VAL A 398 10.38 -3.29 19.73
C VAL A 398 9.40 -4.24 20.42
N THR A 399 9.16 -4.01 21.71
CA THR A 399 8.13 -4.77 22.44
C THR A 399 6.77 -4.49 21.83
N THR A 400 5.99 -5.53 21.52
CA THR A 400 4.55 -5.35 21.38
C THR A 400 3.97 -5.25 22.79
N HIS A 401 3.45 -4.09 23.19
CA HIS A 401 2.53 -4.07 24.32
C HIS A 401 1.33 -4.90 23.88
N ARG A 402 1.24 -6.11 24.44
CA ARG A 402 -0.02 -6.83 24.51
C ARG A 402 -1.02 -5.89 25.17
N ARG A 403 -2.24 -5.82 24.63
CA ARG A 403 -3.40 -5.30 25.37
C ARG A 403 -3.48 -6.02 26.71
N SER A 404 -2.94 -5.43 27.77
CA SER A 404 -3.08 -5.95 29.14
C SER A 404 -4.22 -5.20 29.81
N GLY A 405 -5.43 -5.73 29.65
CA GLY A 405 -6.58 -5.40 30.45
C GLY A 405 -7.56 -6.56 30.36
N LYS A 406 -7.78 -7.28 31.47
CA LYS A 406 -8.95 -8.16 31.54
C LYS A 406 -10.17 -7.25 31.54
N PRO A 407 -11.17 -7.44 30.66
CA PRO A 407 -12.44 -6.80 30.85
C PRO A 407 -13.05 -7.25 32.19
N ASP A 408 -13.67 -6.32 32.90
CA ASP A 408 -14.36 -6.59 34.14
C ASP A 408 -15.58 -7.50 33.85
N ASP A 409 -15.65 -8.65 34.50
CA ASP A 409 -16.49 -9.82 34.16
C ASP A 409 -18.00 -9.58 34.35
N THR A 410 -18.42 -8.34 34.61
CA THR A 410 -19.77 -7.99 35.08
C THR A 410 -20.70 -7.45 33.99
N THR A 411 -20.25 -7.33 32.72
CA THR A 411 -21.06 -6.74 31.63
C THR A 411 -21.24 -7.61 30.39
N ALA A 412 -20.80 -8.88 30.41
CA ALA A 412 -20.98 -9.78 29.27
C ALA A 412 -22.43 -10.31 29.18
N VAL A 413 -23.22 -9.77 28.24
CA VAL A 413 -24.52 -10.35 27.88
C VAL A 413 -24.29 -11.53 26.92
N HIS A 414 -24.53 -12.75 27.40
CA HIS A 414 -24.46 -13.97 26.59
C HIS A 414 -25.67 -14.09 25.65
N TRP A 415 -25.43 -14.14 24.34
CA TRP A 415 -26.42 -14.58 23.36
C TRP A 415 -26.06 -15.98 22.85
N PRO A 416 -27.00 -16.95 22.83
CA PRO A 416 -26.73 -18.28 22.29
C PRO A 416 -26.76 -18.25 20.76
N MET A 417 -25.69 -18.74 20.13
CA MET A 417 -25.62 -18.96 18.68
C MET A 417 -26.40 -20.23 18.29
N PRO A 418 -27.21 -20.21 17.20
CA PRO A 418 -27.88 -21.41 16.72
C PRO A 418 -26.91 -22.28 15.92
N THR A 419 -26.86 -23.57 16.25
CA THR A 419 -26.16 -24.59 15.46
C THR A 419 -27.10 -25.16 14.40
N SER A 420 -26.63 -25.29 13.15
CA SER A 420 -27.20 -26.27 12.21
C SER A 420 -26.14 -26.74 11.21
N PRO A 421 -26.09 -28.05 10.88
CA PRO A 421 -25.03 -28.66 10.08
C PRO A 421 -25.45 -28.95 8.62
N GLY A 422 -24.48 -28.88 7.70
CA GLY A 422 -24.42 -29.65 6.45
C GLY A 422 -25.29 -29.18 5.27
N GLY A 423 -24.64 -28.70 4.19
CA GLY A 423 -25.30 -28.37 2.92
C GLY A 423 -24.36 -28.43 1.72
N SER A 424 -24.86 -29.02 0.63
CA SER A 424 -24.18 -29.28 -0.66
C SER A 424 -23.94 -28.02 -1.50
N LEU A 425 -22.91 -28.08 -2.36
CA LEU A 425 -22.30 -27.03 -3.20
C LEU A 425 -23.24 -26.24 -4.16
N LEU A 426 -24.55 -26.48 -4.18
CA LEU A 426 -25.47 -25.84 -5.13
C LEU A 426 -26.84 -25.43 -4.57
N GLU A 427 -27.09 -25.52 -3.26
CA GLU A 427 -28.36 -25.07 -2.70
C GLU A 427 -28.20 -24.17 -1.48
N GLY A 428 -28.73 -22.94 -1.62
CA GLY A 428 -29.31 -22.13 -0.55
C GLY A 428 -28.44 -21.82 0.66
N PHE A 429 -27.65 -20.75 0.57
CA PHE A 429 -27.35 -19.95 1.77
C PHE A 429 -28.39 -18.83 1.89
N PRO A 430 -29.06 -18.69 3.04
CA PRO A 430 -29.95 -17.56 3.26
C PRO A 430 -29.11 -16.27 3.31
N LEU A 431 -29.67 -15.25 2.66
CA LEU A 431 -29.27 -13.85 2.77
C LEU A 431 -29.09 -13.47 4.24
N GLY A 432 -27.93 -12.87 4.55
CA GLY A 432 -27.66 -12.27 5.87
C GLY A 432 -26.61 -13.00 6.68
N PHE A 433 -25.36 -13.01 6.23
CA PHE A 433 -24.25 -13.08 7.18
C PHE A 433 -23.67 -11.68 7.30
N SER A 434 -24.05 -11.05 8.41
CA SER A 434 -23.33 -9.97 9.04
C SER A 434 -21.86 -10.24 8.89
N ARG A 435 -21.15 -9.32 8.25
CA ARG A 435 -19.73 -9.17 8.46
C ARG A 435 -19.53 -9.32 9.96
N CYS A 436 -18.63 -10.21 10.38
CA CYS A 436 -17.90 -9.96 11.60
C CYS A 436 -17.10 -8.68 11.36
N HIS A 437 -17.82 -7.55 11.41
CA HIS A 437 -17.25 -6.26 11.72
C HIS A 437 -16.46 -6.50 13.02
N PRO A 438 -15.34 -5.81 13.26
CA PRO A 438 -14.68 -5.84 14.57
C PRO A 438 -15.56 -5.35 15.74
N LEU A 439 -16.87 -5.14 15.52
CA LEU A 439 -17.90 -4.70 16.46
C LEU A 439 -18.13 -5.63 17.66
N HIS A 440 -17.63 -6.87 17.67
CA HIS A 440 -17.79 -7.74 18.85
C HIS A 440 -16.61 -7.77 19.82
N MET A 441 -15.57 -6.95 19.63
CA MET A 441 -14.46 -6.82 20.60
C MET A 441 -14.05 -5.38 20.85
N ARG A 442 -14.96 -4.55 21.38
CA ARG A 442 -14.62 -3.24 21.95
C ARG A 442 -15.27 -3.05 23.31
N GLN A 443 -14.66 -3.65 24.33
CA GLN A 443 -14.76 -3.12 25.69
C GLN A 443 -13.59 -2.16 25.94
N ILE A 444 -13.90 -1.08 26.65
CA ILE A 444 -13.06 0.07 26.97
C ILE A 444 -11.79 -0.40 27.67
N ILE A 445 -10.62 -0.15 27.07
CA ILE A 445 -9.32 -0.29 27.75
C ILE A 445 -8.45 0.92 27.37
N PRO A 446 -7.90 1.68 28.34
CA PRO A 446 -6.90 2.69 28.06
C PRO A 446 -5.66 2.03 27.46
N ILE A 447 -5.30 2.44 26.24
CA ILE A 447 -4.03 2.04 25.64
C ILE A 447 -2.97 2.94 26.30
N ASP A 448 -2.15 2.35 27.18
CA ASP A 448 -0.83 2.90 27.45
C ASP A 448 -0.04 2.77 26.14
N ALA A 449 -0.07 3.84 25.35
CA ALA A 449 0.72 3.94 24.14
C ALA A 449 2.16 3.97 24.59
N THR A 450 2.86 2.85 24.50
CA THR A 450 4.30 2.74 24.24
C THR A 450 4.48 1.38 23.60
N SER A 451 5.11 1.33 22.43
CA SER A 451 5.55 0.15 21.68
C SER A 451 4.50 -0.92 21.33
N GLY A 452 4.31 -1.16 20.04
CA GLY A 452 3.70 -2.36 19.50
C GLY A 452 2.86 -2.06 18.28
N VAL A 453 3.37 -2.42 17.10
CA VAL A 453 2.70 -2.27 15.79
C VAL A 453 2.68 -0.84 15.23
N ASP A 454 2.45 0.17 16.08
CA ASP A 454 2.59 1.59 15.78
C ASP A 454 3.44 2.24 16.87
N PHE A 455 4.66 2.70 16.56
CA PHE A 455 5.35 3.62 17.46
C PHE A 455 5.03 5.05 17.03
N LEU A 456 4.66 5.90 17.98
CA LEU A 456 4.48 7.33 17.67
C LEU A 456 5.82 7.88 17.19
N ARG A 457 5.81 8.55 16.04
CA ARG A 457 6.98 9.15 15.42
C ARG A 457 7.85 9.90 16.42
N TYR A 458 7.25 10.77 17.22
CA TYR A 458 7.96 11.56 18.23
C TYR A 458 8.77 10.70 19.19
N ARG A 459 8.23 9.58 19.67
CA ARG A 459 8.94 8.72 20.62
C ARG A 459 10.07 7.95 19.98
N ALA A 460 9.94 7.54 18.72
CA ALA A 460 11.07 6.96 18.01
C ALA A 460 12.19 7.96 17.79
N VAL A 461 11.86 9.19 17.43
CA VAL A 461 12.84 10.28 17.33
C VAL A 461 13.54 10.51 18.69
N GLN A 462 12.79 10.57 19.79
CA GLN A 462 13.36 10.69 21.14
C GLN A 462 14.27 9.51 21.51
N ALA A 463 13.94 8.30 21.06
CA ALA A 463 14.75 7.10 21.26
C ALA A 463 15.98 7.03 20.33
N GLY A 464 16.18 8.02 19.44
CA GLY A 464 17.28 8.03 18.48
C GLY A 464 17.07 7.10 17.27
N ASN A 465 15.86 6.59 17.07
CA ASN A 465 15.52 5.78 15.91
C ASN A 465 15.32 6.66 14.68
N SER A 466 15.85 6.22 13.53
CA SER A 466 15.59 6.87 12.24
C SER A 466 14.13 6.68 11.85
N VAL A 467 13.39 7.78 11.71
CA VAL A 467 12.02 7.78 11.20
C VAL A 467 12.01 8.38 9.80
N LEU A 468 11.33 7.71 8.88
CA LEU A 468 11.20 8.20 7.52
C LEU A 468 10.35 9.48 7.48
N GLY A 469 10.93 10.56 6.97
CA GLY A 469 10.20 11.80 6.71
C GLY A 469 9.34 11.65 5.45
N TRP A 470 8.01 11.65 5.64
CA TRP A 470 7.04 11.66 4.55
C TRP A 470 6.46 13.05 4.29
N GLU A 471 6.75 14.04 5.14
CA GLU A 471 6.12 15.36 5.06
C GLU A 471 6.39 16.06 3.75
N ARG A 472 5.37 16.73 3.26
CA ARG A 472 5.42 17.54 2.04
C ARG A 472 4.86 18.92 2.32
N PRO A 473 5.32 19.94 1.58
CA PRO A 473 4.54 21.16 1.47
C PRO A 473 3.12 20.80 0.98
N SER A 474 2.11 21.41 1.58
CA SER A 474 0.76 21.35 1.05
C SER A 474 0.74 21.94 -0.35
N THR A 475 -0.22 21.53 -1.19
CA THR A 475 -0.41 22.07 -2.54
C THR A 475 -0.52 23.60 -2.51
N ALA A 476 -1.13 24.16 -1.48
CA ALA A 476 -1.25 25.61 -1.29
C ALA A 476 0.11 26.32 -1.10
N HIS A 477 1.14 25.57 -0.70
CA HIS A 477 2.50 26.06 -0.44
C HIS A 477 3.51 25.55 -1.48
N LEU A 478 3.06 24.83 -2.50
CA LEU A 478 3.93 24.38 -3.58
C LEU A 478 4.36 25.56 -4.44
N ASP A 479 5.65 25.66 -4.71
CA ASP A 479 6.19 26.53 -5.73
C ASP A 479 6.09 25.79 -7.08
N PRO A 480 5.20 26.22 -8.00
CA PRO A 480 5.00 25.54 -9.28
C PRO A 480 6.22 25.65 -10.21
N MET A 481 7.16 26.56 -9.90
CA MET A 481 8.38 26.75 -10.70
C MET A 481 9.52 25.82 -10.26
N ARG A 482 9.39 25.17 -9.09
CA ARG A 482 10.42 24.31 -8.51
C ARG A 482 10.03 22.86 -8.63
N ARG A 483 11.04 21.99 -8.73
CA ARG A 483 10.82 20.54 -8.84
C ARG A 483 10.74 19.94 -7.45
N LEU A 484 9.55 19.47 -7.07
CA LEU A 484 9.37 18.71 -5.84
C LEU A 484 9.86 17.27 -6.06
N LEU A 485 10.75 16.79 -5.20
CA LEU A 485 11.16 15.40 -5.20
C LEU A 485 10.17 14.55 -4.41
N ALA A 486 10.11 13.25 -4.69
CA ALA A 486 9.31 12.29 -3.91
C ALA A 486 9.85 12.07 -2.49
N SER A 487 10.90 12.80 -2.06
CA SER A 487 11.34 12.95 -0.67
C SER A 487 10.75 14.18 0.04
N GLY A 488 10.05 15.06 -0.71
CA GLY A 488 9.39 16.26 -0.23
C GLY A 488 10.21 17.52 -0.18
N ARG A 489 11.49 17.38 -0.52
CA ARG A 489 12.39 18.49 -0.70
C ARG A 489 12.32 18.96 -2.14
N TYR A 490 12.64 20.21 -2.38
CA TYR A 490 12.83 20.69 -3.73
C TYR A 490 14.21 20.28 -4.24
N ALA A 491 14.32 20.01 -5.54
CA ALA A 491 15.54 19.51 -6.16
C ALA A 491 16.75 20.43 -5.95
N GLU A 492 16.54 21.75 -5.82
CA GLU A 492 17.64 22.70 -5.62
C GLU A 492 18.24 22.64 -4.20
N GLU A 493 17.47 22.21 -3.19
CA GLU A 493 17.87 22.21 -1.77
C GLU A 493 18.94 21.16 -1.46
N GLY A 494 19.01 20.08 -2.25
CA GLY A 494 20.00 19.02 -2.07
C GLY A 494 21.41 19.38 -2.52
N SER A 495 21.58 20.45 -3.30
CA SER A 495 22.88 20.84 -3.89
C SER A 495 23.78 21.66 -2.96
N THR A 496 23.23 22.25 -1.89
CA THR A 496 23.94 23.17 -1.00
C THR A 496 24.42 22.52 0.31
N GLN A 497 23.88 21.36 0.71
CA GLN A 497 24.24 20.76 2.01
C GLN A 497 25.61 20.08 2.04
N THR A 498 26.20 19.71 0.88
CA THR A 498 27.52 19.04 0.86
C THR A 498 28.71 19.96 1.11
N GLU A 499 28.55 21.30 1.02
CA GLU A 499 29.66 22.24 1.25
C GLU A 499 29.67 22.91 2.64
N THR A 500 28.54 22.94 3.35
CA THR A 500 28.45 23.62 4.66
C THR A 500 28.71 22.71 5.86
N GLU A 501 28.51 21.40 5.76
CA GLU A 501 28.75 20.49 6.89
C GLU A 501 30.23 20.19 7.16
N THR A 502 31.13 20.49 6.22
CA THR A 502 32.59 20.34 6.46
C THR A 502 33.24 21.56 7.13
N LYS A 503 32.52 22.68 7.31
CA LYS A 503 33.10 23.93 7.86
C LYS A 503 32.71 24.25 9.31
N ASN A 504 31.73 23.58 9.89
CA ASN A 504 31.25 23.88 11.25
C ASN A 504 31.25 22.65 12.18
N GLN A 505 32.37 21.94 12.27
CA GLN A 505 32.67 21.18 13.49
C GLN A 505 33.54 22.04 14.42
N PRO A 506 33.06 22.42 15.62
CA PRO A 506 33.91 23.03 16.63
C PRO A 506 34.90 21.99 17.16
N ALA A 507 36.19 22.35 17.17
CA ALA A 507 37.28 21.52 17.66
C ALA A 507 36.98 21.00 19.08
N ALA A 508 36.78 19.68 19.20
CA ALA A 508 36.68 19.01 20.47
C ALA A 508 38.01 19.13 21.22
N LYS A 509 37.96 19.69 22.44
CA LYS A 509 39.09 19.65 23.38
C LYS A 509 39.40 18.19 23.74
N PRO A 510 40.68 17.80 23.82
CA PRO A 510 41.04 16.44 24.19
C PRO A 510 40.73 16.19 25.67
N PRO A 511 40.36 14.95 26.06
CA PRO A 511 40.11 14.62 27.45
C PRO A 511 41.41 14.57 28.24
N HIS A 512 41.36 15.11 29.46
CA HIS A 512 42.37 14.94 30.49
C HIS A 512 42.54 13.45 30.82
N VAL A 513 43.75 12.93 30.64
CA VAL A 513 44.19 11.65 31.22
C VAL A 513 45.21 11.97 32.32
N PRO A 514 45.11 11.37 33.51
CA PRO A 514 46.03 11.65 34.60
C PRO A 514 47.42 11.07 34.35
N PHE A 515 48.41 11.88 34.71
CA PHE A 515 49.84 11.66 34.68
C PHE A 515 50.28 10.39 35.43
N THR A 516 51.05 9.52 34.76
CA THR A 516 52.04 8.65 35.41
C THR A 516 53.43 9.02 34.90
N LEU A 517 54.37 9.17 35.84
CA LEU A 517 55.74 9.61 35.63
C LEU A 517 56.67 8.41 35.39
N ARG A 518 57.59 8.59 34.42
CA ARG A 518 58.97 8.07 34.32
C ARG A 518 59.16 6.55 34.06
N ASP A 519 60.11 6.08 33.24
CA ASP A 519 61.40 6.62 32.80
C ASP A 519 61.81 6.15 31.36
N SER A 520 62.82 6.87 30.87
CA SER A 520 63.80 6.72 29.76
C SER A 520 64.08 5.32 29.16
N ASP A 521 64.73 5.04 28.02
CA ASP A 521 65.60 5.66 27.00
C ASP A 521 65.43 4.78 25.72
N THR A 522 65.53 5.20 24.46
CA THR A 522 66.78 5.37 23.67
C THR A 522 66.39 5.52 22.19
N ALA A 523 67.22 6.25 21.45
CA ALA A 523 67.08 6.63 20.05
C ALA A 523 67.32 5.50 19.04
N THR A 524 66.71 5.60 17.83
CA THR A 524 67.42 5.58 16.52
C THR A 524 66.45 5.80 15.34
N THR A 525 66.81 6.74 14.46
CA THR A 525 66.30 6.96 13.08
C THR A 525 67.22 6.21 12.09
N PRO A 526 67.10 6.33 10.73
CA PRO A 526 65.98 6.63 9.83
C PRO A 526 65.93 5.67 8.60
N THR A 527 64.97 5.86 7.68
CA THR A 527 65.12 5.98 6.19
C THR A 527 63.90 5.41 5.45
N ASN A 528 63.12 6.22 4.72
CA ASN A 528 63.31 6.74 3.36
C ASN A 528 63.13 5.68 2.25
N SER A 529 62.02 5.73 1.49
CA SER A 529 62.03 5.85 0.01
C SER A 529 60.68 5.47 -0.63
N LYS A 530 60.21 6.38 -1.49
CA LYS A 530 59.24 6.11 -2.57
C LYS A 530 59.90 5.22 -3.63
N PRO A 531 59.12 4.57 -4.53
CA PRO A 531 59.10 5.13 -5.88
C PRO A 531 57.75 5.11 -6.60
N LYS A 532 57.66 6.04 -7.56
CA LYS A 532 56.68 6.19 -8.63
C LYS A 532 56.82 5.10 -9.70
N GLN A 533 55.81 5.03 -10.58
CA GLN A 533 55.71 4.45 -11.95
C GLN A 533 54.73 3.27 -12.01
N LYS A 534 53.88 3.06 -13.02
CA LYS A 534 53.76 3.65 -14.38
C LYS A 534 52.36 3.31 -14.92
N LYS A 535 51.81 4.22 -15.72
CA LYS A 535 50.65 4.02 -16.61
C LYS A 535 50.85 2.80 -17.53
N ARG A 536 49.80 2.00 -17.74
CA ARG A 536 49.64 1.21 -18.98
C ARG A 536 48.17 1.08 -19.37
N SER A 537 47.80 1.84 -20.40
CA SER A 537 46.58 1.69 -21.18
C SER A 537 46.62 0.41 -22.00
N ARG A 538 45.53 -0.37 -22.02
CA ARG A 538 45.25 -1.31 -23.11
C ARG A 538 43.79 -1.25 -23.52
N ARG A 539 43.58 -0.62 -24.68
CA ARG A 539 42.43 -0.84 -25.57
C ARG A 539 42.33 -2.33 -25.94
N ARG A 540 41.13 -2.91 -25.89
CA ARG A 540 40.76 -4.09 -26.69
C ARG A 540 39.51 -3.75 -27.51
N LYS A 541 39.63 -3.96 -28.83
CA LYS A 541 38.57 -3.85 -29.83
C LYS A 541 37.80 -5.18 -29.92
N LEU A 542 36.51 -5.01 -30.20
CA LEU A 542 35.49 -5.88 -30.82
C LEU A 542 35.86 -7.32 -31.22
N PHE A 543 34.93 -8.24 -30.92
CA PHE A 543 34.50 -9.31 -31.84
C PHE A 543 32.99 -9.58 -31.65
N TYR A 544 32.20 -9.38 -32.70
CA TYR A 544 30.82 -9.85 -32.85
C TYR A 544 30.83 -11.21 -33.58
N PRO A 545 29.97 -12.17 -33.22
CA PRO A 545 29.50 -13.18 -34.16
C PRO A 545 28.03 -12.96 -34.53
N LYS A 546 27.77 -13.00 -35.84
CA LYS A 546 26.44 -12.98 -36.47
C LYS A 546 25.77 -14.36 -36.42
N ARG A 547 24.45 -14.32 -36.14
CA ARG A 547 23.32 -15.11 -36.69
C ARG A 547 23.36 -16.65 -36.69
N LYS A 548 22.22 -17.25 -36.28
CA LYS A 548 21.31 -18.03 -37.16
C LYS A 548 19.93 -18.23 -36.51
N ARG A 549 18.87 -17.87 -37.26
CA ARG A 549 17.47 -18.29 -37.04
C ARG A 549 17.27 -19.68 -37.67
N PRO A 550 16.38 -20.53 -37.13
CA PRO A 550 15.69 -21.54 -37.93
C PRO A 550 14.23 -21.14 -38.17
N ALA A 551 13.77 -21.47 -39.37
CA ALA A 551 12.45 -21.25 -39.90
C ALA A 551 11.46 -22.35 -39.50
N ALA A 552 10.18 -21.98 -39.55
CA ALA A 552 9.01 -22.82 -39.39
C ALA A 552 8.94 -23.98 -40.39
N LYS A 553 8.33 -25.10 -39.97
CA LYS A 553 7.55 -26.00 -40.82
C LYS A 553 6.40 -26.64 -40.01
N ARG A 554 5.17 -26.40 -40.47
CA ARG A 554 4.00 -27.30 -40.38
C ARG A 554 3.91 -28.07 -41.70
N PRO A 555 3.21 -29.22 -41.78
CA PRO A 555 1.75 -29.29 -41.67
C PRO A 555 1.25 -29.60 -40.26
#